data_AF-A0A136HMB4-F1
#
_entry.id   AF-A0A136HMB4-F1
#
_cell.length_a   1.000
_cell.length_b   1.000
_cell.length_c   1.000
_cell.angle_alpha   90.00
_cell.angle_beta   90.00
_cell.angle_gamma   90.00
#
_symmetry.space_group_name_H-M   'P 1'
#
loop_
_entity.id
_entity.type
_entity.pdbx_description
1 polymer ?
#
loop_
_entity_poly.entity_id
_entity_poly.type
_entity_poly.pdbx_seq_one_letter_code
_entity_poly.pdbx_strand_id
1 'polypeptide(L)'
;MNSPIWDALADWELNSDFDSPNTGRIQAAFDAQHPRYLIYKGHQGKRILYHFTRMVAAEPDKLRLHTKRIYLSIACYDSEALEGAFADFLLVLGKKGATLRKRLFEQAKTVMKPDVRKIIERAINEDNLEGLSKLSTKHSVLINGRFQPASLHG
;
A
#
# COMPACT_ATOMS: atom_id res chain seq x y z
N MET A 1 -7.87 40.29 -32.19
CA MET A 1 -7.30 39.26 -33.09
C MET A 1 -6.18 38.57 -32.32
N ASN A 2 -6.43 37.37 -31.78
CA ASN A 2 -5.37 36.59 -31.12
C ASN A 2 -4.46 36.03 -32.21
N SER A 3 -3.15 36.23 -32.05
CA SER A 3 -2.20 35.78 -33.06
C SER A 3 -1.99 34.26 -32.92
N PRO A 4 -2.02 33.49 -34.02
CA PRO A 4 -1.85 32.04 -34.01
C PRO A 4 -0.54 31.58 -33.36
N ILE A 5 0.46 32.46 -33.32
CA ILE A 5 1.76 32.20 -32.70
C ILE A 5 1.65 32.19 -31.17
N TRP A 6 0.77 33.04 -30.59
CA TRP A 6 0.55 33.07 -29.15
C TRP A 6 -0.28 31.88 -28.66
N ASP A 7 -1.26 31.44 -29.46
CA ASP A 7 -2.02 30.22 -29.16
C ASP A 7 -1.11 28.98 -29.23
N ALA A 8 -0.21 28.90 -30.21
CA ALA A 8 0.76 27.80 -30.33
C ALA A 8 1.83 27.80 -29.21
N LEU A 9 2.28 28.98 -28.76
CA LEU A 9 3.22 29.11 -27.64
C LEU A 9 2.55 28.76 -26.30
N ALA A 10 1.30 29.17 -26.09
CA ALA A 10 0.52 28.80 -24.91
C ALA A 10 0.26 27.29 -24.86
N ASP A 11 -0.08 26.67 -26.00
CA ASP A 11 -0.22 25.21 -26.11
C ASP A 11 1.11 24.48 -25.88
N TRP A 12 2.25 25.07 -26.27
CA TRP A 12 3.57 24.47 -26.03
C TRP A 12 4.00 24.56 -24.56
N GLU A 13 3.79 25.70 -23.90
CA GLU A 13 4.04 25.85 -22.45
C GLU A 13 3.13 24.93 -21.63
N LEU A 14 1.83 24.86 -21.94
CA LEU A 14 0.89 23.93 -21.30
C LEU A 14 1.31 22.46 -21.50
N ASN A 15 1.65 22.06 -22.73
CA ASN A 15 2.04 20.68 -23.01
C ASN A 15 3.37 20.30 -22.36
N SER A 16 4.31 21.24 -22.20
CA SER A 16 5.59 20.97 -21.54
C SER A 16 5.44 20.63 -20.04
N ASP A 17 4.42 21.17 -19.38
CA ASP A 17 4.06 20.81 -18.01
C ASP A 17 3.40 19.42 -17.92
N PHE A 18 2.62 19.04 -18.94
CA PHE A 18 1.98 17.71 -19.03
C PHE A 18 2.96 16.58 -19.41
N ASP A 19 4.04 16.87 -20.13
CA ASP A 19 5.10 15.90 -20.43
C ASP A 19 6.19 15.81 -19.35
N SER A 20 6.04 16.56 -18.25
CA SER A 20 6.98 16.53 -17.15
C SER A 20 6.93 15.20 -16.37
N PRO A 21 8.05 14.74 -15.77
CA PRO A 21 8.07 13.62 -14.85
C PRO A 21 7.05 13.75 -13.70
N ASN A 22 6.63 14.97 -13.36
CA ASN A 22 5.63 15.23 -12.32
C ASN A 22 4.21 14.87 -12.77
N THR A 23 3.87 15.01 -14.05
CA THR A 23 2.54 14.65 -14.56
C THR A 23 2.35 13.13 -14.59
N GLY A 24 3.32 12.38 -15.11
CA GLY A 24 3.28 10.91 -15.05
C GLY A 24 3.21 10.37 -13.61
N ARG A 25 3.80 11.12 -12.68
CA ARG A 25 3.77 10.87 -11.24
C ARG A 25 2.40 11.11 -10.60
N ILE A 26 1.67 12.15 -11.01
CA ILE A 26 0.31 12.47 -10.55
C ILE A 26 -0.67 11.46 -11.15
N GLN A 27 -0.56 11.19 -12.45
CA GLN A 27 -1.42 10.24 -13.15
C GLN A 27 -1.34 8.84 -12.54
N ALA A 28 -0.12 8.36 -12.25
CA ALA A 28 0.07 7.07 -11.60
C ALA A 28 -0.63 6.98 -10.22
N ALA A 29 -0.62 8.06 -9.44
CA ALA A 29 -1.29 8.10 -8.14
C ALA A 29 -2.81 8.08 -8.29
N PHE A 30 -3.34 8.80 -9.29
CA PHE A 30 -4.76 8.79 -9.62
C PHE A 30 -5.23 7.38 -10.06
N ASP A 31 -4.51 6.76 -10.99
CA ASP A 31 -4.79 5.42 -11.49
C ASP A 31 -4.76 4.37 -10.37
N ALA A 32 -3.77 4.46 -9.49
CA ALA A 32 -3.63 3.54 -8.37
C ALA A 32 -4.73 3.72 -7.32
N GLN A 33 -5.27 4.94 -7.16
CA GLN A 33 -6.38 5.21 -6.24
C GLN A 33 -7.72 4.74 -6.81
N HIS A 34 -7.85 4.60 -8.13
CA HIS A 34 -9.09 4.26 -8.80
C HIS A 34 -9.79 3.03 -8.15
N PRO A 35 -11.11 3.12 -7.84
CA PRO A 35 -11.82 2.11 -7.05
C PRO A 35 -12.11 0.81 -7.80
N ARG A 36 -11.93 0.78 -9.11
CA ARG A 36 -12.14 -0.45 -9.91
C ARG A 36 -11.00 -1.46 -9.81
N TYR A 37 -9.80 -1.03 -9.45
CA TYR A 37 -8.62 -1.89 -9.47
C TYR A 37 -7.97 -2.03 -8.10
N LEU A 38 -7.51 -3.24 -7.81
CA LEU A 38 -6.80 -3.58 -6.58
C LEU A 38 -5.28 -3.66 -6.81
N ILE A 39 -4.89 -4.02 -8.04
CA ILE A 39 -3.50 -4.18 -8.46
C ILE A 39 -3.18 -3.05 -9.42
N TYR A 40 -2.20 -2.22 -9.06
CA TYR A 40 -1.62 -1.24 -9.97
C TYR A 40 -0.68 -1.95 -10.96
N LYS A 41 -0.84 -1.68 -12.26
CA LYS A 41 -0.07 -2.31 -13.34
C LYS A 41 0.91 -1.36 -14.05
N GLY A 42 1.04 -0.12 -13.59
CA GLY A 42 1.93 0.86 -14.21
C GLY A 42 3.37 0.78 -13.70
N HIS A 43 4.24 1.59 -14.30
CA HIS A 43 5.70 1.50 -14.12
C HIS A 43 6.19 2.13 -12.79
N GLN A 44 5.33 2.85 -12.07
CA GLN A 44 5.70 3.61 -10.87
C GLN A 44 5.48 2.84 -9.55
N GLY A 45 5.56 1.50 -9.57
CA GLY A 45 5.17 0.62 -8.46
C GLY A 45 5.72 1.02 -7.09
N LYS A 46 7.04 1.23 -6.96
CA LYS A 46 7.69 1.62 -5.69
C LYS A 46 7.19 2.96 -5.17
N ARG A 47 6.94 3.92 -6.06
CA ARG A 47 6.45 5.25 -5.67
C ARG A 47 4.99 5.19 -5.22
N ILE A 48 4.18 4.38 -5.91
CA ILE A 48 2.80 4.12 -5.51
C ILE A 48 2.75 3.36 -4.17
N LEU A 49 3.65 2.42 -3.93
CA LEU A 49 3.79 1.74 -2.65
C LEU A 49 4.12 2.72 -1.51
N TYR A 50 5.03 3.66 -1.73
CA TYR A 50 5.31 4.73 -0.78
C TYR A 50 4.07 5.61 -0.53
N HIS A 51 3.33 5.97 -1.58
CA HIS A 51 2.08 6.74 -1.45
C HIS A 51 1.03 6.01 -0.61
N PHE A 52 0.78 4.73 -0.88
CA PHE A 52 -0.16 3.91 -0.10
C PHE A 52 0.27 3.70 1.34
N THR A 53 1.59 3.62 1.60
CA THR A 53 2.12 3.60 2.98
C THR A 53 1.69 4.86 3.75
N ARG A 54 1.78 6.05 3.14
CA ARG A 54 1.30 7.29 3.76
C ARG A 54 -0.21 7.34 3.91
N MET A 55 -0.96 6.83 2.93
CA MET A 55 -2.42 6.78 3.02
C MET A 55 -2.89 5.86 4.16
N VAL A 56 -2.24 4.71 4.37
CA VAL A 56 -2.55 3.83 5.50
C VAL A 56 -2.27 4.52 6.83
N ALA A 57 -1.18 5.28 6.95
CA ALA A 57 -0.89 6.04 8.16
C ALA A 57 -1.95 7.12 8.45
N ALA A 58 -2.46 7.78 7.39
CA ALA A 58 -3.49 8.81 7.52
C ALA A 58 -4.89 8.23 7.78
N GLU A 59 -5.20 7.06 7.20
CA GLU A 59 -6.52 6.45 7.25
C GLU A 59 -6.44 4.96 7.64
N PRO A 60 -6.01 4.67 8.88
CA PRO A 60 -5.65 3.31 9.31
C PRO A 60 -6.81 2.32 9.27
N ASP A 61 -8.05 2.78 9.44
CA ASP A 61 -9.22 1.90 9.46
C ASP A 61 -9.72 1.51 8.05
N LYS A 62 -9.17 2.14 6.99
CA LYS A 62 -9.56 1.82 5.61
C LYS A 62 -8.88 0.53 5.14
N LEU A 63 -9.54 -0.59 5.36
CA LEU A 63 -9.07 -1.94 4.97
C LEU A 63 -8.59 -2.02 3.50
N ARG A 64 -9.26 -1.32 2.59
CA ARG A 64 -8.90 -1.31 1.17
C ARG A 64 -7.48 -0.77 0.93
N LEU A 65 -7.01 0.20 1.72
CA LEU A 65 -5.67 0.76 1.60
C LEU A 65 -4.60 -0.27 1.98
N HIS A 66 -4.83 -1.01 3.07
CA HIS A 66 -3.96 -2.11 3.48
C HIS A 66 -3.87 -3.20 2.42
N THR A 67 -5.01 -3.63 1.88
CA THR A 67 -5.05 -4.64 0.82
C THR A 67 -4.30 -4.17 -0.42
N LYS A 68 -4.51 -2.93 -0.88
CA LYS A 68 -3.78 -2.36 -2.02
C LYS A 68 -2.27 -2.30 -1.76
N ARG A 69 -1.88 -1.89 -0.55
CA ARG A 69 -0.48 -1.84 -0.13
C ARG A 69 0.19 -3.21 -0.17
N ILE A 70 -0.48 -4.26 0.31
CA ILE A 70 0.01 -5.65 0.21
C ILE A 70 0.22 -6.05 -1.26
N TYR A 71 -0.77 -5.83 -2.13
CA TYR A 71 -0.63 -6.17 -3.55
C TYR A 71 0.49 -5.40 -4.24
N LEU A 72 0.68 -4.12 -3.88
CA LEU A 72 1.79 -3.32 -4.39
C LEU A 72 3.14 -3.84 -3.92
N SER A 73 3.27 -4.24 -2.66
CA SER A 73 4.50 -4.85 -2.14
C SER A 73 4.82 -6.16 -2.86
N ILE A 74 3.82 -7.01 -3.12
CA ILE A 74 3.96 -8.24 -3.92
C ILE A 74 4.42 -7.90 -5.35
N ALA A 75 3.74 -6.97 -6.02
CA ALA A 75 4.05 -6.59 -7.39
C ALA A 75 5.45 -5.97 -7.53
N CYS A 76 5.94 -5.30 -6.49
CA CYS A 76 7.29 -4.74 -6.44
C CYS A 76 8.37 -5.75 -6.02
N TYR A 77 8.01 -7.00 -5.68
CA TYR A 77 8.90 -7.99 -5.06
C TYR A 77 9.63 -7.44 -3.83
N ASP A 78 8.98 -6.54 -3.08
CA ASP A 78 9.58 -5.87 -1.93
C ASP A 78 9.18 -6.59 -0.64
N SER A 79 10.02 -7.54 -0.23
CA SER A 79 9.78 -8.38 0.95
C SER A 79 9.75 -7.58 2.26
N GLU A 80 10.53 -6.50 2.39
CA GLU A 80 10.54 -5.68 3.61
C GLU A 80 9.28 -4.85 3.73
N ALA A 81 8.83 -4.25 2.63
CA ALA A 81 7.58 -3.51 2.61
C ALA A 81 6.38 -4.44 2.82
N LEU A 82 6.45 -5.66 2.30
CA LEU A 82 5.40 -6.68 2.47
C LEU A 82 5.24 -7.09 3.93
N GLU A 83 6.35 -7.27 4.66
CA GLU A 83 6.37 -7.57 6.08
C GLU A 83 5.60 -6.52 6.89
N GLY A 84 5.97 -5.24 6.72
CA GLY A 84 5.29 -4.13 7.42
C GLY A 84 3.82 -3.99 7.03
N ALA A 85 3.49 -4.15 5.74
CA ALA A 85 2.12 -4.07 5.25
C ALA A 85 1.22 -5.18 5.81
N PHE A 86 1.74 -6.41 5.96
CA PHE A 86 1.00 -7.51 6.57
C PHE A 86 0.80 -7.32 8.07
N ALA A 87 1.83 -6.84 8.78
CA ALA A 87 1.72 -6.57 10.20
C ALA A 87 0.61 -5.52 10.47
N ASP A 88 0.62 -4.41 9.74
CA ASP A 88 -0.41 -3.36 9.84
C ASP A 88 -1.81 -3.89 9.50
N PHE A 89 -1.92 -4.69 8.43
CA PHE A 89 -3.19 -5.29 8.02
C PHE A 89 -3.78 -6.23 9.08
N LEU A 90 -2.94 -7.11 9.65
CA LEU A 90 -3.39 -8.06 10.68
C LEU A 90 -3.82 -7.35 11.96
N LEU A 91 -3.12 -6.27 12.35
CA LEU A 91 -3.50 -5.45 13.50
C LEU A 91 -4.86 -4.79 13.32
N VAL A 92 -5.10 -4.16 12.16
CA VAL A 92 -6.39 -3.47 11.89
C VAL A 92 -7.53 -4.45 11.74
N LEU A 93 -7.30 -5.60 11.09
CA LEU A 93 -8.35 -6.58 10.89
C LEU A 93 -8.68 -7.34 12.19
N GLY A 94 -7.71 -7.48 13.09
CA GLY A 94 -7.87 -8.21 14.35
C GLY A 94 -8.34 -9.65 14.11
N LYS A 95 -9.37 -10.07 14.85
CA LYS A 95 -10.00 -11.40 14.70
C LYS A 95 -10.91 -11.53 13.47
N LYS A 96 -11.25 -10.41 12.81
CA LYS A 96 -12.20 -10.41 11.68
C LYS A 96 -11.55 -10.97 10.42
N GLY A 97 -12.36 -11.26 9.40
CA GLY A 97 -11.89 -11.51 8.03
C GLY A 97 -10.88 -12.65 7.85
N ALA A 98 -11.02 -13.77 8.58
CA ALA A 98 -10.12 -14.93 8.48
C ALA A 98 -9.90 -15.41 7.03
N THR A 99 -10.95 -15.44 6.22
CA THR A 99 -10.87 -15.79 4.79
C THR A 99 -9.96 -14.84 4.01
N LEU A 100 -10.05 -13.53 4.27
CA LEU A 100 -9.22 -12.53 3.60
C LEU A 100 -7.76 -12.65 4.02
N ARG A 101 -7.48 -12.88 5.33
CA ARG A 101 -6.12 -13.10 5.84
C ARG A 101 -5.45 -14.27 5.13
N LYS A 102 -6.12 -15.43 5.10
CA LYS A 102 -5.61 -16.64 4.44
C LYS A 102 -5.38 -16.41 2.95
N ARG A 103 -6.35 -15.83 2.25
CA ARG A 103 -6.23 -15.56 0.81
C ARG A 103 -5.04 -14.65 0.49
N LEU A 104 -4.87 -13.55 1.23
CA LEU A 104 -3.75 -12.63 0.99
C LEU A 104 -2.42 -13.30 1.33
N PHE A 105 -2.35 -14.05 2.43
CA PHE A 105 -1.14 -14.77 2.82
C PHE A 105 -0.70 -15.76 1.74
N GLU A 106 -1.62 -16.56 1.21
CA GLU A 106 -1.33 -17.52 0.14
C GLU A 106 -0.73 -16.87 -1.11
N GLN A 107 -1.18 -15.66 -1.44
CA GLN A 107 -0.66 -14.91 -2.59
C GLN A 107 0.69 -14.25 -2.29
N ALA A 108 0.94 -13.89 -1.03
CA ALA A 108 2.11 -13.15 -0.61
C ALA A 108 3.29 -14.05 -0.20
N LYS A 109 3.02 -15.28 0.23
CA LYS A 109 4.01 -16.15 0.88
C LYS A 109 5.28 -16.34 0.07
N THR A 110 5.18 -16.39 -1.26
CA THR A 110 6.33 -16.60 -2.17
C THR A 110 7.33 -15.45 -2.17
N VAL A 111 6.88 -14.22 -1.86
CA VAL A 111 7.72 -13.01 -1.78
C VAL A 111 8.26 -12.78 -0.36
N MET A 112 7.58 -13.33 0.66
CA MET A 112 7.99 -13.19 2.05
C MET A 112 9.30 -13.92 2.36
N LYS A 113 10.12 -13.31 3.23
CA LYS A 113 11.26 -13.99 3.87
C LYS A 113 10.75 -15.19 4.69
N PRO A 114 11.51 -16.31 4.78
CA PRO A 114 11.06 -17.53 5.46
C PRO A 114 10.61 -17.32 6.92
N ASP A 115 11.34 -16.51 7.69
CA ASP A 115 11.02 -16.29 9.11
C ASP A 115 9.77 -15.42 9.28
N VAL A 116 9.64 -14.38 8.47
CA VAL A 116 8.45 -13.54 8.40
C VAL A 116 7.22 -14.37 8.02
N ARG A 117 7.36 -15.26 7.02
CA ARG A 117 6.29 -16.17 6.60
C ARG A 117 5.80 -17.03 7.77
N LYS A 118 6.72 -17.65 8.52
CA LYS A 118 6.37 -18.49 9.68
C LYS A 118 5.62 -17.70 10.76
N ILE A 119 6.07 -16.48 11.05
CA ILE A 119 5.42 -15.62 12.06
C ILE A 119 4.00 -15.25 11.62
N ILE A 120 3.82 -14.81 10.37
CA ILE A 120 2.51 -14.43 9.83
C ILE A 120 1.57 -15.64 9.73
N GLU A 121 2.08 -16.78 9.26
CA GLU A 121 1.31 -18.03 9.17
C GLU A 121 0.77 -18.46 10.53
N ARG A 122 1.63 -18.43 11.56
CA ARG A 122 1.24 -18.70 12.94
C ARG A 122 0.15 -17.72 13.41
N ALA A 123 0.35 -16.43 13.19
CA ALA A 123 -0.61 -15.41 13.61
C ALA A 123 -2.00 -15.60 12.96
N ILE A 124 -2.04 -16.07 11.71
CA ILE A 124 -3.28 -16.36 10.99
C ILE A 124 -3.94 -17.65 11.47
N ASN A 125 -3.15 -18.70 11.70
CA ASN A 125 -3.68 -20.02 12.05
C ASN A 125 -4.13 -20.10 13.52
N GLU A 126 -3.42 -19.44 14.43
CA GLU A 126 -3.69 -19.45 15.87
C GLU A 126 -4.57 -18.27 16.31
N ASP A 127 -4.90 -17.34 15.40
CA ASP A 127 -5.56 -16.06 15.69
C ASP A 127 -4.86 -15.25 16.80
N ASN A 128 -3.54 -15.45 16.95
CA ASN A 128 -2.70 -14.80 17.96
C ASN A 128 -1.75 -13.79 17.31
N LEU A 129 -1.96 -12.51 17.58
CA LEU A 129 -1.16 -11.41 17.02
C LEU A 129 0.08 -11.05 17.84
N GLU A 130 0.30 -11.64 19.02
CA GLU A 130 1.46 -11.35 19.87
C GLU A 130 2.79 -11.57 19.14
N GLY A 131 2.83 -12.57 18.26
CA GLY A 131 4.00 -12.89 17.44
C GLY A 131 4.42 -11.77 16.48
N LEU A 132 3.53 -10.84 16.13
CA LEU A 132 3.83 -9.73 15.23
C LEU A 132 4.86 -8.76 15.81
N SER A 133 5.02 -8.71 17.13
CA SER A 133 6.05 -7.91 17.81
C SER A 133 7.48 -8.28 17.43
N LYS A 134 7.69 -9.48 16.86
CA LYS A 134 8.99 -9.98 16.39
C LYS A 134 9.34 -9.51 14.97
N LEU A 135 8.37 -8.95 14.25
CA LEU A 135 8.58 -8.41 12.91
C LEU A 135 9.30 -7.06 12.98
N SER A 136 10.01 -6.73 11.91
CA SER A 136 10.62 -5.43 11.73
C SER A 136 9.55 -4.34 11.66
N THR A 137 9.73 -3.30 12.48
CA THR A 137 8.84 -2.14 12.50
C THR A 137 9.18 -1.10 11.44
N LYS A 138 10.31 -1.27 10.72
CA LYS A 138 10.84 -0.29 9.76
C LYS A 138 9.81 0.16 8.71
N HIS A 139 9.03 -0.79 8.20
CA HIS A 139 8.01 -0.54 7.19
C HIS A 139 6.59 -0.65 7.75
N SER A 140 6.40 -0.92 9.03
CA SER A 140 5.07 -0.86 9.65
C SER A 140 4.78 0.58 10.05
N VAL A 141 3.66 1.14 9.59
CA VAL A 141 3.26 2.51 9.97
C VAL A 141 2.39 2.52 11.22
N LEU A 142 1.74 1.41 11.55
CA LEU A 142 0.86 1.34 12.71
C LEU A 142 1.61 0.87 13.97
N ILE A 143 2.50 -0.12 13.87
CA ILE A 143 3.33 -0.55 15.01
C ILE A 143 4.30 0.57 15.38
N ASN A 144 4.98 1.15 14.39
CA ASN A 144 5.90 2.26 14.63
C ASN A 144 5.16 3.51 15.13
N GLY A 145 3.95 3.77 14.62
CA GLY A 145 3.09 4.86 15.06
C GLY A 145 2.42 4.63 16.43
N ARG A 146 2.65 3.49 17.10
CA ARG A 146 1.97 3.08 18.34
C ARG A 146 0.44 3.15 18.23
N PHE A 147 -0.09 2.76 17.08
CA PHE A 147 -1.52 2.80 16.79
C PHE A 147 -2.30 1.93 17.79
N GLN A 148 -3.38 2.50 18.33
CA GLN A 148 -4.37 1.79 19.13
C GLN A 148 -5.71 1.85 18.40
N PRO A 149 -6.28 0.72 17.96
CA PRO A 149 -7.56 0.74 17.25
C PRO A 149 -8.66 1.26 18.17
N ALA A 150 -9.41 2.28 17.72
CA ALA A 150 -10.48 2.92 18.49
C ALA A 150 -11.59 1.95 18.94
N SER A 151 -11.67 0.77 18.31
CA SER A 151 -12.62 -0.31 18.64
C SER A 151 -12.24 -1.16 19.87
N LEU A 152 -11.17 -0.83 20.59
CA LEU A 152 -10.83 -1.42 21.91
C LEU A 152 -11.39 -0.61 23.10
N HIS A 153 -12.21 0.42 22.85
CA HIS A 153 -12.89 1.22 23.87
C HIS A 153 -14.42 1.04 23.89
N GLY A 154 -14.92 -0.14 23.48
CA GLY A 154 -16.33 -0.52 23.58
C GLY A 154 -16.49 -1.83 24.33
#